data_AF-A0ABD5S3G2-F1
#
_entry.id   AF-A0ABD5S3G2-F1
#
_cell.length_a   1.000
_cell.length_b   1.000
_cell.length_c   1.000
_cell.angle_alpha   90.00
_cell.angle_beta   90.00
_cell.angle_gamma   90.00
#
_symmetry.space_group_name_H-M   'P 1'
#
loop_
_entity.id
_entity.type
_entity.pdbx_description
1 polymer ?
#
loop_
_entity_poly.entity_id
_entity_poly.type
_entity_poly.pdbx_seq_one_letter_code
_entity_poly.pdbx_strand_id
1 'polypeptide(L)'
;TPRDDDSSTTAGPDAPTDVGRFPKESDCPPLGADRVVCFDEVDPDLQPIILSPSATSGTLPRAQFAFTLRNDAEVAFESNFYHWRLLKRVGGEWFRVAPTYWPEPLHTLKPDGRHTWSVAVDNGPLAESRDLHAEGTEDLTLVGLGGGEYAFGVTGSFRGDDRRIALLSQFSLAGDPLDLTPTTLVTGTERDGDRVTVDTKPNPNGASGPAAFVVERVEDPKEDVPRAIPEQLVRDSRFRDTLPFFEEGVRTVRLRRPRGGRGSVGSWGSGDGATFEYRGTVYRTREVESTNATTGTTA
;
A
#
# COMPACT_ATOMS: atom_id res chain seq x y z
N THR A 1 28.34 46.37 -42.31
CA THR A 1 28.12 45.88 -40.93
C THR A 1 27.42 44.54 -41.02
N PRO A 2 28.12 43.41 -40.81
CA PRO A 2 27.45 42.12 -40.64
C PRO A 2 26.83 42.08 -39.23
N ARG A 3 25.63 41.52 -39.12
CA ARG A 3 25.01 41.16 -37.83
C ARG A 3 25.59 39.81 -37.43
N ASP A 4 26.28 39.79 -36.29
CA ASP A 4 26.59 38.56 -35.57
C ASP A 4 25.29 38.05 -34.94
N ASP A 5 24.70 37.00 -35.52
CA ASP A 5 23.71 36.17 -34.83
C ASP A 5 24.46 35.19 -33.94
N ASP A 6 24.83 35.66 -32.74
CA ASP A 6 25.30 34.80 -31.66
C ASP A 6 24.08 34.16 -30.97
N SER A 7 23.55 33.10 -31.58
CA SER A 7 22.58 32.23 -30.93
C SER A 7 23.32 31.24 -30.05
N SER A 8 23.85 31.73 -28.94
CA SER A 8 24.33 30.88 -27.83
C SER A 8 23.11 30.24 -27.16
N THR A 9 22.77 29.03 -27.59
CA THR A 9 21.90 28.14 -26.81
C THR A 9 22.68 27.72 -25.57
N THR A 10 22.48 28.42 -24.46
CA THR A 10 22.98 27.99 -23.15
C THR A 10 22.38 26.63 -22.85
N ALA A 11 23.20 25.57 -22.89
CA ALA A 11 22.79 24.27 -22.35
C ALA A 11 22.40 24.47 -20.88
N GLY A 12 21.23 23.98 -20.49
CA GLY A 12 20.81 24.00 -19.09
C GLY A 12 21.76 23.20 -18.21
N PRO A 13 21.69 23.35 -16.87
CA PRO A 13 22.51 22.56 -15.97
C PRO A 13 22.24 21.06 -16.17
N ASP A 14 23.33 20.27 -16.19
CA ASP A 14 23.26 18.82 -16.30
C ASP A 14 22.73 18.19 -14.99
N ALA A 15 22.03 17.07 -15.11
CA ALA A 15 21.56 16.32 -13.95
C ALA A 15 22.74 15.80 -13.10
N PRO A 16 22.62 15.81 -11.76
CA PRO A 16 23.65 15.24 -10.88
C PRO A 16 23.92 13.77 -11.20
N THR A 17 25.20 13.42 -11.38
CA THR A 17 25.59 12.05 -11.76
C THR A 17 25.84 11.14 -10.57
N ASP A 18 26.30 11.70 -9.44
CA ASP A 18 26.57 11.02 -8.17
C ASP A 18 25.40 11.20 -7.20
N VAL A 19 24.40 10.31 -7.30
CA VAL A 19 23.18 10.34 -6.47
C VAL A 19 22.88 8.95 -5.94
N GLY A 20 22.82 8.85 -4.61
CA GLY A 20 22.49 7.61 -3.92
C GLY A 20 23.44 6.45 -4.21
N ARG A 21 22.99 5.25 -3.88
CA ARG A 21 23.71 3.99 -4.06
C ARG A 21 23.10 3.15 -5.18
N PHE A 22 23.81 2.13 -5.63
CA PHE A 22 23.17 1.11 -6.47
C PHE A 22 22.19 0.27 -5.63
N PRO A 23 21.07 -0.22 -6.21
CA PRO A 23 20.08 -1.05 -5.51
C PRO A 23 20.63 -2.21 -4.70
N LYS A 24 21.69 -2.87 -5.18
CA LYS A 24 22.30 -4.03 -4.51
C LYS A 24 23.12 -3.68 -3.26
N GLU A 25 23.37 -2.40 -3.03
CA GLU A 25 24.22 -1.87 -1.96
C GLU A 25 23.38 -1.19 -0.85
N SER A 26 22.05 -1.22 -0.98
CA SER A 26 21.10 -0.54 -0.10
C SER A 26 20.19 -1.56 0.58
N ASP A 27 19.91 -1.37 1.87
CA ASP A 27 18.93 -2.15 2.63
C ASP A 27 17.49 -1.63 2.42
N CYS A 28 17.36 -0.37 1.98
CA CYS A 28 16.09 0.18 1.50
C CYS A 28 15.61 -0.53 0.21
N PRO A 29 14.28 -0.73 0.04
CA PRO A 29 13.74 -1.34 -1.16
C PRO A 29 13.95 -0.42 -2.37
N PRO A 30 14.40 -0.95 -3.52
CA PRO A 30 14.81 -0.12 -4.65
C PRO A 30 13.65 0.47 -5.44
N LEU A 31 12.41 -0.01 -5.22
CA LEU A 31 11.20 0.45 -5.91
C LEU A 31 11.30 0.43 -7.45
N GLY A 32 12.14 -0.45 -8.01
CA GLY A 32 12.40 -0.54 -9.46
C GLY A 32 13.23 0.62 -10.03
N ALA A 33 13.91 1.39 -9.18
CA ALA A 33 14.78 2.50 -9.57
C ALA A 33 16.23 2.05 -9.83
N ASP A 34 16.96 2.87 -10.58
CA ASP A 34 18.38 2.67 -10.91
C ASP A 34 19.30 3.05 -9.76
N ARG A 35 18.84 3.96 -8.91
CA ARG A 35 19.54 4.49 -7.73
C ARG A 35 18.62 4.53 -6.52
N VAL A 36 19.21 4.36 -5.34
CA VAL A 36 18.50 4.43 -4.06
C VAL A 36 19.17 5.46 -3.16
N VAL A 37 18.40 6.46 -2.74
CA VAL A 37 18.75 7.41 -1.68
C VAL A 37 17.94 7.01 -0.45
N CYS A 38 18.53 6.17 0.39
CA CYS A 38 17.97 5.80 1.69
C CYS A 38 18.54 6.75 2.74
N PHE A 39 17.70 7.55 3.38
CA PHE A 39 18.12 8.59 4.33
C PHE A 39 19.09 8.05 5.39
N ASP A 40 18.83 6.85 5.90
CA ASP A 40 19.61 6.21 6.97
C ASP A 40 20.99 5.67 6.51
N GLU A 41 21.27 5.65 5.21
CA GLU A 41 22.48 5.05 4.62
C GLU A 41 23.39 6.06 3.90
N VAL A 42 22.97 7.31 3.81
CA VAL A 42 23.67 8.40 3.11
C VAL A 42 23.89 9.58 4.04
N ASP A 43 24.88 10.41 3.72
CA ASP A 43 25.00 11.72 4.35
C ASP A 43 24.00 12.69 3.69
N PRO A 44 22.95 13.15 4.38
CA PRO A 44 21.89 13.97 3.79
C PRO A 44 22.36 15.34 3.31
N ASP A 45 23.50 15.85 3.81
CA ASP A 45 24.07 17.13 3.39
C ASP A 45 24.86 17.00 2.08
N LEU A 46 25.23 15.78 1.69
CA LEU A 46 25.95 15.50 0.44
C LEU A 46 25.03 15.06 -0.70
N GLN A 47 23.74 14.81 -0.44
CA GLN A 47 22.80 14.38 -1.47
C GLN A 47 22.08 15.58 -2.11
N PRO A 48 22.05 15.68 -3.46
CA PRO A 48 21.37 16.78 -4.15
C PRO A 48 19.84 16.66 -4.12
N ILE A 49 19.31 15.48 -3.79
CA ILE A 49 17.89 15.20 -3.58
C ILE A 49 17.78 14.24 -2.41
N ILE A 50 16.98 14.57 -1.41
CA ILE A 50 16.87 13.80 -0.16
C ILE A 50 15.43 13.81 0.33
N LEU A 51 14.97 12.68 0.87
CA LEU A 51 13.72 12.57 1.61
C LEU A 51 14.06 12.43 3.10
N SER A 52 13.78 13.47 3.88
CA SER A 52 14.14 13.51 5.31
C SER A 52 12.91 13.31 6.19
N PRO A 53 12.97 12.43 7.20
CA PRO A 53 11.89 12.28 8.17
C PRO A 53 12.02 13.29 9.32
N SER A 54 10.90 13.71 9.91
CA SER A 54 10.89 14.53 11.14
C SER A 54 11.19 13.71 12.40
N ALA A 55 10.96 12.40 12.35
CA ALA A 55 11.19 11.45 13.41
C ALA A 55 11.41 10.06 12.81
N THR A 56 12.23 9.23 13.46
CA THR A 56 12.53 7.85 13.04
C THR A 56 11.80 6.80 13.87
N SER A 57 10.99 7.22 14.83
CA SER A 57 10.19 6.32 15.67
C SER A 57 8.90 6.97 16.15
N GLY A 58 7.85 6.17 16.31
CA GLY A 58 6.59 6.57 16.96
C GLY A 58 5.95 5.40 17.72
N THR A 59 4.86 5.66 18.44
CA THR A 59 4.18 4.64 19.28
C THR A 59 2.72 4.49 18.88
N LEU A 60 2.23 3.26 18.77
CA LEU A 60 0.83 2.97 18.50
C LEU A 60 -0.06 3.20 19.74
N PRO A 61 -1.36 3.51 19.59
CA PRO A 61 -2.14 3.50 18.35
C PRO A 61 -2.04 4.79 17.52
N ARG A 62 -1.33 5.82 18.00
CA ARG A 62 -1.23 7.13 17.32
C ARG A 62 0.20 7.66 17.26
N ALA A 63 0.67 7.93 16.05
CA ALA A 63 1.98 8.52 15.79
C ALA A 63 1.88 9.60 14.71
N GLN A 64 2.83 10.52 14.67
CA GLN A 64 2.91 11.57 13.65
C GLN A 64 4.32 11.66 13.11
N PHE A 65 4.42 11.80 11.79
CA PHE A 65 5.66 11.98 11.06
C PHE A 65 5.47 13.05 10.00
N ALA A 66 6.54 13.71 9.60
CA ALA A 66 6.59 14.47 8.36
C ALA A 66 7.76 13.96 7.53
N PHE A 67 7.56 13.81 6.23
CA PHE A 67 8.61 13.44 5.28
C PHE A 67 8.77 14.58 4.28
N THR A 68 9.95 15.20 4.24
CA THR A 68 10.23 16.34 3.38
C THR A 68 11.19 15.93 2.27
N LEU A 69 10.70 15.94 1.04
CA LEU A 69 11.53 15.86 -0.16
C LEU A 69 12.12 17.24 -0.43
N ARG A 70 13.44 17.33 -0.45
CA ARG A 70 14.19 18.56 -0.74
C ARG A 70 15.05 18.33 -1.98
N ASN A 71 15.00 19.26 -2.91
CA ASN A 71 15.85 19.31 -4.09
C ASN A 71 16.84 20.47 -3.96
N ASP A 72 18.10 20.18 -3.70
CA ASP A 72 19.19 21.17 -3.67
C ASP A 72 20.02 21.15 -4.95
N ALA A 73 19.59 20.38 -5.96
CA ALA A 73 20.18 20.44 -7.29
C ALA A 73 19.73 21.69 -8.04
N GLU A 74 20.54 22.14 -8.99
CA GLU A 74 20.19 23.20 -9.94
C GLU A 74 19.19 22.74 -11.01
N VAL A 75 18.86 21.44 -11.03
CA VAL A 75 17.93 20.81 -11.98
C VAL A 75 16.63 20.43 -11.28
N ALA A 76 15.50 20.59 -11.97
CA ALA A 76 14.21 20.20 -11.43
C ALA A 76 14.10 18.67 -11.31
N PHE A 77 13.46 18.20 -10.25
CA PHE A 77 13.15 16.79 -10.02
C PHE A 77 11.67 16.51 -10.32
N GLU A 78 11.39 15.46 -11.06
CA GLU A 78 10.04 15.08 -11.48
C GLU A 78 9.59 13.81 -10.78
N SER A 79 8.46 13.87 -10.09
CA SER A 79 7.91 12.77 -9.29
C SER A 79 6.39 12.88 -9.23
N ASN A 80 5.69 11.77 -9.04
CA ASN A 80 4.26 11.81 -8.77
C ASN A 80 4.04 11.82 -7.24
N PHE A 81 3.57 12.95 -6.69
CA PHE A 81 3.41 13.10 -5.24
C PHE A 81 2.24 12.29 -4.66
N TYR A 82 1.31 11.80 -5.47
CA TYR A 82 0.32 10.80 -5.05
C TYR A 82 0.91 9.38 -5.00
N HIS A 83 2.06 9.18 -5.63
CA HIS A 83 2.72 7.90 -5.81
C HIS A 83 3.74 7.62 -4.70
N TRP A 84 3.50 8.14 -3.50
CA TRP A 84 4.27 7.76 -2.33
C TRP A 84 4.15 6.26 -2.05
N ARG A 85 4.99 5.76 -1.15
CA ARG A 85 5.10 4.35 -0.81
C ARG A 85 5.28 4.22 0.68
N LEU A 86 4.39 3.48 1.31
CA LEU A 86 4.61 2.92 2.62
C LEU A 86 4.91 1.43 2.46
N LEU A 87 6.04 1.00 2.99
CA LEU A 87 6.45 -0.41 3.02
C LEU A 87 6.67 -0.86 4.46
N LYS A 88 6.41 -2.13 4.74
CA LYS A 88 6.72 -2.78 6.02
C LYS A 88 7.78 -3.86 5.82
N ARG A 89 8.76 -3.93 6.72
CA ARG A 89 9.76 -5.00 6.73
C ARG A 89 9.26 -6.20 7.55
N VAL A 90 9.22 -7.39 6.96
CA VAL A 90 8.82 -8.63 7.65
C VAL A 90 9.71 -9.78 7.19
N GLY A 91 10.48 -10.36 8.11
CA GLY A 91 11.39 -11.48 7.79
C GLY A 91 12.49 -11.09 6.79
N GLY A 92 12.97 -9.84 6.85
CA GLY A 92 13.99 -9.30 5.94
C GLY A 92 13.44 -8.72 4.64
N GLU A 93 12.20 -9.03 4.27
CA GLU A 93 11.57 -8.59 3.02
C GLU A 93 10.69 -7.36 3.22
N TRP A 94 10.57 -6.54 2.16
CA TRP A 94 9.74 -5.33 2.15
C TRP A 94 8.40 -5.56 1.44
N PHE A 95 7.31 -5.34 2.17
CA PHE A 95 5.94 -5.47 1.65
C PHE A 95 5.32 -4.09 1.48
N ARG A 96 4.82 -3.80 0.27
CA ARG A 96 4.08 -2.55 0.03
C ARG A 96 2.74 -2.58 0.76
N VAL A 97 2.47 -1.54 1.55
CA VAL A 97 1.24 -1.35 2.34
C VAL A 97 0.31 -0.32 1.70
N ALA A 98 0.83 0.86 1.34
CA ALA A 98 0.02 1.97 0.82
C ALA A 98 0.82 2.91 -0.10
N PRO A 99 0.15 3.76 -0.91
CA PRO A 99 -1.25 3.65 -1.28
C PRO A 99 -1.43 2.42 -2.19
N THR A 100 -2.65 1.97 -2.42
CA THR A 100 -2.94 0.84 -3.33
C THR A 100 -3.34 1.30 -4.73
N TYR A 101 -3.81 2.54 -4.85
CA TYR A 101 -4.18 3.24 -6.07
C TYR A 101 -3.77 4.71 -5.94
N TRP A 102 -3.45 5.37 -7.05
CA TRP A 102 -3.07 6.78 -7.08
C TRP A 102 -3.38 7.35 -8.46
N PRO A 103 -3.74 8.64 -8.57
CA PRO A 103 -3.80 9.32 -9.86
C PRO A 103 -2.39 9.54 -10.42
N GLU A 104 -2.27 9.69 -11.74
CA GLU A 104 -0.98 9.80 -12.46
C GLU A 104 -0.59 11.20 -12.98
N PRO A 105 -0.80 12.33 -12.27
CA PRO A 105 -0.13 13.56 -12.67
C PRO A 105 1.34 13.56 -12.21
N LEU A 106 2.24 13.85 -13.15
CA LEU A 106 3.64 14.14 -12.86
C LEU A 106 3.75 15.54 -12.24
N HIS A 107 4.47 15.65 -11.14
CA HIS A 107 4.77 16.92 -10.48
C HIS A 107 6.23 17.29 -10.68
N THR A 108 6.52 18.58 -10.65
CA THR A 108 7.88 19.12 -10.73
C THR A 108 8.25 19.78 -9.41
N LEU A 109 9.30 19.29 -8.78
CA LEU A 109 10.00 19.95 -7.69
C LEU A 109 11.14 20.80 -8.27
N LYS A 110 11.01 22.13 -8.18
CA LYS A 110 12.01 23.07 -8.70
C LYS A 110 13.34 22.95 -7.94
N PRO A 111 14.44 23.51 -8.47
CA PRO A 111 15.64 23.80 -7.68
C PRO A 111 15.28 24.54 -6.39
N ASP A 112 15.95 24.19 -5.29
CA ASP A 112 15.69 24.62 -3.91
C ASP A 112 14.27 24.30 -3.40
N GLY A 113 13.51 23.53 -4.17
CA GLY A 113 12.13 23.18 -3.91
C GLY A 113 12.00 22.18 -2.77
N ARG A 114 10.89 22.29 -2.03
CA ARG A 114 10.53 21.36 -0.96
C ARG A 114 9.09 20.91 -1.10
N HIS A 115 8.84 19.65 -0.80
CA HIS A 115 7.50 19.08 -0.70
C HIS A 115 7.43 18.21 0.55
N THR A 116 6.38 18.34 1.35
CA THR A 116 6.24 17.63 2.63
C THR A 116 4.94 16.83 2.67
N TRP A 117 5.03 15.56 3.05
CA TRP A 117 3.90 14.76 3.47
C TRP A 117 3.82 14.76 5.00
N SER A 118 2.71 15.21 5.56
CA SER A 118 2.36 15.07 6.98
C SER A 118 1.58 13.77 7.16
N VAL A 119 2.17 12.82 7.87
CA VAL A 119 1.63 11.46 8.02
C VAL A 119 1.18 11.24 9.46
N ALA A 120 -0.13 11.09 9.64
CA ALA A 120 -0.73 10.67 10.90
C ALA A 120 -1.03 9.16 10.85
N VAL A 121 -0.57 8.42 11.84
CA VAL A 121 -1.02 7.05 12.11
C VAL A 121 -2.12 7.14 13.17
N ASP A 122 -3.30 6.57 12.91
CA ASP A 122 -4.38 6.45 13.90
C ASP A 122 -5.15 5.15 13.72
N ASN A 123 -4.96 4.20 14.64
CA ASN A 123 -5.68 2.93 14.63
C ASN A 123 -7.06 2.99 15.31
N GLY A 124 -7.46 4.13 15.90
CA GLY A 124 -8.74 4.30 16.58
C GLY A 124 -9.98 3.85 15.79
N PRO A 125 -10.14 4.23 14.49
CA PRO A 125 -11.33 3.88 13.71
C PRO A 125 -11.26 2.49 13.06
N LEU A 126 -10.25 1.67 13.37
CA LEU A 126 -9.99 0.42 12.65
C LEU A 126 -11.19 -0.53 12.66
N ALA A 127 -11.84 -0.72 13.81
CA ALA A 127 -12.94 -1.69 13.97
C ALA A 127 -14.18 -1.36 13.12
N GLU A 128 -14.42 -0.08 12.86
CA GLU A 128 -15.64 0.44 12.20
C GLU A 128 -15.46 0.66 10.70
N SER A 129 -14.21 0.70 10.23
CA SER A 129 -13.89 1.07 8.86
C SER A 129 -13.99 -0.09 7.86
N ARG A 130 -14.72 0.12 6.75
CA ARG A 130 -14.84 -0.84 5.63
C ARG A 130 -13.67 -0.80 4.66
N ASP A 131 -13.16 0.41 4.42
CA ASP A 131 -12.10 0.70 3.45
C ASP A 131 -11.06 1.56 4.16
N LEU A 132 -9.82 1.08 4.18
CA LEU A 132 -8.69 1.78 4.79
C LEU A 132 -7.78 2.31 3.69
N HIS A 133 -8.30 3.22 2.88
CA HIS A 133 -7.53 3.89 1.84
C HIS A 133 -6.85 5.14 2.42
N ALA A 134 -5.64 5.40 1.94
CA ALA A 134 -4.92 6.63 2.20
C ALA A 134 -4.46 7.17 0.83
N GLU A 135 -4.81 8.42 0.57
CA GLU A 135 -4.49 9.15 -0.65
C GLU A 135 -4.17 10.59 -0.31
N GLY A 136 -3.67 11.33 -1.31
CA GLY A 136 -3.29 12.73 -1.17
C GLY A 136 -1.80 12.94 -1.34
N THR A 137 -1.42 14.21 -1.30
CA THR A 137 -0.05 14.67 -1.53
C THR A 137 0.56 15.36 -0.33
N GLU A 138 -0.21 15.73 0.70
CA GLU A 138 0.28 16.50 1.84
C GLU A 138 -0.15 15.81 3.14
N ASP A 139 -1.41 15.94 3.54
CA ASP A 139 -1.92 15.32 4.76
C ASP A 139 -2.41 13.88 4.49
N LEU A 140 -1.78 12.91 5.13
CA LEU A 140 -2.07 11.49 5.00
C LEU A 140 -2.48 10.91 6.35
N THR A 141 -3.60 10.18 6.38
CA THR A 141 -4.00 9.40 7.56
C THR A 141 -3.91 7.91 7.25
N LEU A 142 -3.07 7.21 8.02
CA LEU A 142 -2.86 5.78 7.94
C LEU A 142 -3.49 5.08 9.14
N VAL A 143 -4.48 4.23 8.87
CA VAL A 143 -5.17 3.41 9.87
C VAL A 143 -4.77 1.96 9.69
N GLY A 144 -4.65 1.13 10.72
CA GLY A 144 -4.37 -0.30 10.58
C GLY A 144 -2.90 -0.60 10.30
N LEU A 145 -1.99 -0.01 11.06
CA LEU A 145 -0.57 -0.37 11.10
C LEU A 145 -0.25 -1.08 12.41
N GLY A 146 0.56 -2.13 12.36
CA GLY A 146 1.11 -2.80 13.55
C GLY A 146 2.50 -2.31 13.91
N GLY A 147 3.03 -2.75 15.04
CA GLY A 147 4.42 -2.50 15.41
C GLY A 147 5.41 -3.09 14.39
N GLY A 148 6.60 -2.49 14.30
CA GLY A 148 7.71 -2.94 13.45
C GLY A 148 8.35 -1.83 12.63
N GLU A 149 9.16 -2.24 11.66
CA GLU A 149 9.95 -1.37 10.79
C GLU A 149 9.22 -1.05 9.48
N TYR A 150 9.28 0.22 9.09
CA TYR A 150 8.64 0.76 7.90
C TYR A 150 9.60 1.62 7.09
N ALA A 151 9.28 1.82 5.81
CA ALA A 151 9.91 2.80 4.96
C ALA A 151 8.83 3.65 4.28
N PHE A 152 9.00 4.96 4.29
CA PHE A 152 8.23 5.89 3.48
C PHE A 152 9.08 6.38 2.32
N GLY A 153 8.54 6.42 1.10
CA GLY A 153 9.34 6.80 -0.05
C GLY A 153 8.57 7.25 -1.28
N VAL A 154 9.30 7.79 -2.25
CA VAL A 154 8.84 8.19 -3.57
C VAL A 154 9.86 7.78 -4.62
N THR A 155 9.45 7.78 -5.89
CA THR A 155 10.37 7.61 -7.02
C THR A 155 10.23 8.77 -7.98
N GLY A 156 11.33 9.20 -8.59
CA GLY A 156 11.33 10.23 -9.63
C GLY A 156 12.62 10.24 -10.43
N SER A 157 12.81 11.26 -11.25
CA SER A 157 14.07 11.49 -11.98
C SER A 157 14.34 12.99 -12.10
N PHE A 158 15.58 13.37 -12.36
CA PHE A 158 15.88 14.76 -12.74
C PHE A 158 15.40 15.02 -14.18
N ARG A 159 14.92 16.22 -14.45
CA ARG A 159 14.47 16.61 -15.79
C ARG A 159 15.62 16.45 -16.79
N GLY A 160 15.36 15.72 -17.87
CA GLY A 160 16.34 15.44 -18.92
C GLY A 160 17.25 14.24 -18.63
N ASP A 161 17.03 13.55 -17.51
CA ASP A 161 17.68 12.27 -17.17
C ASP A 161 16.63 11.16 -17.03
N ASP A 162 16.86 10.05 -17.71
CA ASP A 162 15.97 8.89 -17.68
C ASP A 162 16.23 7.98 -16.46
N ARG A 163 17.35 8.19 -15.74
CA ARG A 163 17.67 7.41 -14.53
C ARG A 163 16.65 7.68 -13.44
N ARG A 164 15.97 6.63 -12.99
CA ARG A 164 15.02 6.70 -11.88
C ARG A 164 15.75 6.59 -10.55
N ILE A 165 15.33 7.42 -9.61
CA ILE A 165 15.85 7.48 -8.25
C ILE A 165 14.71 7.14 -7.29
N ALA A 166 14.93 6.19 -6.40
CA ALA A 166 14.07 5.93 -5.25
C ALA A 166 14.60 6.71 -4.05
N LEU A 167 13.74 7.48 -3.39
CA LEU A 167 14.06 8.23 -2.17
C LEU A 167 13.22 7.69 -1.04
N LEU A 168 13.88 7.24 0.05
CA LEU A 168 13.21 6.60 1.16
C LEU A 168 13.78 7.07 2.51
N SER A 169 12.93 7.04 3.53
CA SER A 169 13.31 7.18 4.93
C SER A 169 12.72 6.03 5.73
N GLN A 170 13.52 5.39 6.59
CA GLN A 170 13.02 4.34 7.46
C GLN A 170 12.49 4.94 8.77
N PHE A 171 11.50 4.27 9.36
CA PHE A 171 11.00 4.60 10.68
C PHE A 171 10.39 3.37 11.35
N SER A 172 10.34 3.38 12.68
CA SER A 172 9.76 2.29 13.47
C SER A 172 8.48 2.71 14.19
N LEU A 173 7.59 1.75 14.39
CA LEU A 173 6.41 1.88 15.23
C LEU A 173 6.51 0.91 16.41
N ALA A 174 6.56 1.45 17.63
CA ALA A 174 6.47 0.68 18.85
C ALA A 174 5.00 0.32 19.15
N GLY A 175 4.74 -0.94 19.45
CA GLY A 175 3.41 -1.47 19.75
C GLY A 175 3.26 -2.91 19.29
N ASP A 176 2.08 -3.47 19.49
CA ASP A 176 1.81 -4.86 19.10
C ASP A 176 1.77 -5.02 17.58
N PRO A 177 2.20 -6.18 17.04
CA PRO A 177 1.93 -6.54 15.65
C PRO A 177 0.43 -6.46 15.35
N LEU A 178 0.10 -6.10 14.12
CA LEU A 178 -1.30 -6.01 13.72
C LEU A 178 -1.92 -7.41 13.64
N ASP A 179 -3.05 -7.58 14.31
CA ASP A 179 -3.90 -8.74 14.14
C ASP A 179 -5.14 -8.40 13.31
N LEU A 180 -5.58 -9.37 12.50
CA LEU A 180 -6.80 -9.21 11.73
C LEU A 180 -7.99 -9.53 12.64
N THR A 181 -8.75 -8.50 12.98
CA THR A 181 -9.99 -8.64 13.72
C THR A 181 -11.20 -8.36 12.81
N PRO A 182 -12.30 -9.13 12.97
CA PRO A 182 -13.54 -8.84 12.28
C PRO A 182 -14.00 -7.41 12.50
N THR A 183 -14.62 -6.83 11.49
CA THR A 183 -15.23 -5.51 11.61
C THR A 183 -16.47 -5.57 12.52
N THR A 184 -16.89 -4.42 13.07
CA THR A 184 -18.17 -4.30 13.81
C THR A 184 -19.41 -4.41 12.91
N LEU A 185 -19.20 -4.74 11.63
CA LEU A 185 -20.23 -4.88 10.61
C LEU A 185 -20.69 -6.32 10.49
N VAL A 186 -19.93 -7.29 11.01
CA VAL A 186 -20.37 -8.68 11.14
C VAL A 186 -21.59 -8.73 12.06
N THR A 187 -22.70 -9.29 11.55
CA THR A 187 -23.97 -9.41 12.27
C THR A 187 -24.27 -10.82 12.73
N GLY A 188 -23.63 -11.81 12.11
CA GLY A 188 -23.87 -13.21 12.41
C GLY A 188 -22.84 -14.12 11.77
N THR A 189 -22.67 -15.30 12.37
CA THR A 189 -21.86 -16.38 11.83
C THR A 189 -22.60 -17.69 12.00
N GLU A 190 -22.49 -18.56 11.00
CA GLU A 190 -23.09 -19.89 11.01
C GLU A 190 -22.05 -20.90 10.55
N ARG A 191 -21.90 -22.00 11.28
CA ARG A 191 -21.00 -23.10 10.92
C ARG A 191 -21.79 -24.32 10.48
N ASP A 192 -21.44 -24.84 9.31
CA ASP A 192 -21.94 -26.10 8.75
C ASP A 192 -20.72 -26.95 8.37
N GLY A 193 -20.40 -27.93 9.22
CA GLY A 193 -19.22 -28.79 9.05
C GLY A 193 -17.89 -28.02 8.99
N ASP A 194 -17.24 -28.07 7.83
CA ASP A 194 -15.97 -27.40 7.52
C ASP A 194 -16.14 -26.00 6.93
N ARG A 195 -17.38 -25.51 6.83
CA ARG A 195 -17.73 -24.23 6.24
C ARG A 195 -18.27 -23.27 7.30
N VAL A 196 -17.79 -22.03 7.26
CA VAL A 196 -18.37 -20.91 8.00
C VAL A 196 -18.99 -19.92 7.04
N THR A 197 -20.23 -19.51 7.29
CA THR A 197 -20.87 -18.39 6.61
C THR A 197 -20.87 -17.18 7.55
N VAL A 198 -20.43 -16.03 7.03
CA VAL A 198 -20.35 -14.76 7.74
C VAL A 198 -21.32 -13.78 7.11
N ASP A 199 -22.16 -13.17 7.93
CA ASP A 199 -23.11 -12.14 7.54
C ASP A 199 -22.64 -10.76 7.97
N THR A 200 -22.80 -9.77 7.09
CA THR A 200 -22.46 -8.38 7.39
C THR A 200 -23.64 -7.44 7.12
N LYS A 201 -23.65 -6.30 7.83
CA LYS A 201 -24.59 -5.20 7.57
C LYS A 201 -24.50 -4.79 6.09
N PRO A 202 -25.62 -4.45 5.43
CA PRO A 202 -25.59 -3.90 4.07
C PRO A 202 -24.70 -2.66 3.98
N ASN A 203 -24.09 -2.44 2.82
CA ASN A 203 -23.45 -1.16 2.51
C ASN A 203 -24.48 -0.25 1.81
N PRO A 204 -24.99 0.81 2.47
CA PRO A 204 -26.03 1.66 1.89
C PRO A 204 -25.56 2.42 0.63
N ASN A 205 -24.25 2.59 0.44
CA ASN A 205 -23.66 3.34 -0.67
C ASN A 205 -23.01 2.42 -1.73
N GLY A 206 -23.21 1.10 -1.66
CA GLY A 206 -22.53 0.13 -2.51
C GLY A 206 -23.22 -0.11 -3.86
N ALA A 207 -22.48 -0.02 -4.97
CA ALA A 207 -22.92 -0.46 -6.29
C ALA A 207 -23.16 -2.00 -6.31
N SER A 208 -24.08 -2.48 -7.15
CA SER A 208 -24.39 -3.93 -7.27
C SER A 208 -23.12 -4.75 -7.56
N GLY A 209 -22.92 -5.85 -6.83
CA GLY A 209 -21.75 -6.74 -6.93
C GLY A 209 -22.12 -8.19 -6.57
N PRO A 210 -21.17 -9.13 -6.67
CA PRO A 210 -21.41 -10.55 -6.42
C PRO A 210 -21.95 -10.78 -5.01
N ALA A 211 -22.81 -11.79 -4.87
CA ALA A 211 -23.55 -12.05 -3.64
C ALA A 211 -22.69 -12.64 -2.51
N ALA A 212 -21.52 -13.19 -2.84
CA ALA A 212 -20.61 -13.68 -1.83
C ALA A 212 -19.13 -13.60 -2.25
N PHE A 213 -18.29 -13.41 -1.25
CA PHE A 213 -16.85 -13.58 -1.33
C PHE A 213 -16.47 -14.83 -0.52
N VAL A 214 -15.72 -15.76 -1.14
CA VAL A 214 -15.36 -17.03 -0.53
C VAL A 214 -13.84 -17.11 -0.41
N VAL A 215 -13.37 -17.54 0.76
CA VAL A 215 -11.96 -17.88 0.99
C VAL A 215 -11.87 -19.35 1.35
N GLU A 216 -10.95 -20.07 0.73
CA GLU A 216 -10.74 -21.51 0.92
C GLU A 216 -9.28 -21.80 1.26
N ARG A 217 -9.01 -22.70 2.21
CA ARG A 217 -7.67 -23.25 2.45
C ARG A 217 -7.27 -24.16 1.27
N VAL A 218 -6.02 -24.06 0.85
CA VAL A 218 -5.43 -24.91 -0.20
C VAL A 218 -4.38 -25.81 0.45
N GLU A 219 -4.57 -27.13 0.38
CA GLU A 219 -3.63 -28.11 0.97
C GLU A 219 -2.41 -28.35 0.08
N ASP A 220 -2.61 -28.42 -1.23
CA ASP A 220 -1.54 -28.62 -2.22
C ASP A 220 -1.43 -27.37 -3.11
N PRO A 221 -0.85 -26.27 -2.59
CA PRO A 221 -0.65 -25.07 -3.38
C PRO A 221 0.37 -25.33 -4.50
N LYS A 222 0.26 -24.56 -5.58
CA LYS A 222 1.34 -24.49 -6.56
C LYS A 222 2.60 -23.92 -5.89
N GLU A 223 3.76 -24.25 -6.43
CA GLU A 223 5.01 -23.58 -6.08
C GLU A 223 4.89 -22.07 -6.37
N ASP A 224 5.54 -21.23 -5.56
CA ASP A 224 5.55 -19.76 -5.64
C ASP A 224 4.19 -19.05 -5.43
N VAL A 225 3.65 -19.16 -4.22
CA VAL A 225 2.49 -18.37 -3.78
C VAL A 225 2.94 -17.05 -3.14
N PRO A 226 2.41 -15.88 -3.54
CA PRO A 226 2.77 -14.62 -2.92
C PRO A 226 2.35 -14.57 -1.46
N ARG A 227 3.29 -14.16 -0.60
CA ARG A 227 3.06 -13.97 0.83
C ARG A 227 2.34 -12.65 1.12
N ALA A 228 1.35 -12.72 2.00
CA ALA A 228 0.56 -11.61 2.52
C ALA A 228 0.99 -11.22 3.93
N ILE A 229 0.87 -9.94 4.26
CA ILE A 229 1.01 -9.44 5.64
C ILE A 229 -0.31 -8.81 6.14
N PRO A 230 -0.53 -8.75 7.47
CA PRO A 230 -1.74 -8.16 8.04
C PRO A 230 -2.01 -6.73 7.53
N GLU A 231 -0.99 -5.88 7.39
CA GLU A 231 -1.14 -4.49 6.96
C GLU A 231 -1.63 -4.34 5.51
N GLN A 232 -1.44 -5.36 4.68
CA GLN A 232 -2.02 -5.44 3.34
C GLN A 232 -3.47 -5.94 3.39
N LEU A 233 -3.71 -7.02 4.14
CA LEU A 233 -5.03 -7.67 4.22
C LEU A 233 -6.06 -6.82 4.97
N VAL A 234 -5.65 -6.05 5.97
CA VAL A 234 -6.54 -5.19 6.76
C VAL A 234 -7.22 -4.10 5.92
N ARG A 235 -6.63 -3.77 4.76
CA ARG A 235 -7.11 -2.73 3.84
C ARG A 235 -8.41 -3.10 3.15
N ASP A 236 -8.68 -4.40 3.04
CA ASP A 236 -9.90 -4.95 2.48
C ASP A 236 -10.69 -5.66 3.57
N SER A 237 -11.83 -5.08 3.95
CA SER A 237 -12.73 -5.65 4.95
C SER A 237 -13.14 -7.09 4.65
N ARG A 238 -13.11 -7.54 3.39
CA ARG A 238 -13.38 -8.94 3.04
C ARG A 238 -12.44 -9.90 3.75
N PHE A 239 -11.14 -9.58 3.83
CA PHE A 239 -10.17 -10.43 4.50
C PHE A 239 -10.33 -10.38 6.01
N ARG A 240 -10.67 -9.21 6.56
CA ARG A 240 -10.97 -9.05 8.00
C ARG A 240 -12.21 -9.82 8.44
N ASP A 241 -13.21 -9.89 7.57
CA ASP A 241 -14.48 -10.57 7.83
C ASP A 241 -14.48 -12.03 7.34
N THR A 242 -13.32 -12.59 6.98
CA THR A 242 -13.18 -14.01 6.59
C THR A 242 -12.02 -14.71 7.29
N LEU A 243 -10.80 -14.18 7.18
CA LEU A 243 -9.60 -14.84 7.68
C LEU A 243 -9.63 -15.18 9.18
N PRO A 244 -10.19 -14.33 10.08
CA PRO A 244 -10.26 -14.64 11.50
C PRO A 244 -11.18 -15.82 11.85
N PHE A 245 -12.04 -16.26 10.93
CA PHE A 245 -12.98 -17.37 11.16
C PHE A 245 -12.40 -18.75 10.76
N PHE A 246 -11.14 -18.81 10.34
CA PHE A 246 -10.45 -20.07 10.08
C PHE A 246 -9.92 -20.71 11.36
N GLU A 247 -10.80 -21.42 12.06
CA GLU A 247 -10.45 -22.27 13.20
C GLU A 247 -10.09 -23.71 12.77
N GLU A 248 -9.89 -24.59 13.76
CA GLU A 248 -9.64 -26.01 13.52
C GLU A 248 -10.85 -26.66 12.83
N GLY A 249 -10.58 -27.42 11.76
CA GLY A 249 -11.60 -28.08 10.96
C GLY A 249 -12.34 -27.19 9.96
N VAL A 250 -12.13 -25.86 9.96
CA VAL A 250 -12.71 -24.96 8.93
C VAL A 250 -11.81 -24.92 7.70
N ARG A 251 -12.37 -25.26 6.54
CA ARG A 251 -11.69 -25.24 5.24
C ARG A 251 -12.18 -24.13 4.35
N THR A 252 -13.40 -23.63 4.56
CA THR A 252 -14.00 -22.59 3.73
C THR A 252 -14.73 -21.56 4.58
N VAL A 253 -14.52 -20.28 4.28
CA VAL A 253 -15.31 -19.18 4.85
C VAL A 253 -16.00 -18.42 3.71
N ARG A 254 -17.32 -18.29 3.78
CA ARG A 254 -18.15 -17.53 2.84
C ARG A 254 -18.66 -16.26 3.53
N LEU A 255 -18.18 -15.12 3.07
CA LEU A 255 -18.78 -13.83 3.40
C LEU A 255 -20.00 -13.59 2.51
N ARG A 256 -21.20 -13.69 3.07
CA ARG A 256 -22.44 -13.34 2.39
C ARG A 256 -22.61 -11.83 2.43
N ARG A 257 -22.77 -11.23 1.25
CA ARG A 257 -23.06 -9.80 1.12
C ARG A 257 -24.52 -9.62 0.71
N PRO A 258 -25.28 -8.77 1.41
CA PRO A 258 -26.50 -8.21 0.85
C PRO A 258 -26.18 -7.53 -0.49
N ARG A 259 -27.08 -7.59 -1.48
CA ARG A 259 -26.90 -6.92 -2.78
C ARG A 259 -26.47 -5.46 -2.56
N GLY A 260 -25.40 -5.05 -3.26
CA GLY A 260 -24.84 -3.70 -3.16
C GLY A 260 -23.48 -3.70 -2.45
N GLY A 261 -22.42 -3.96 -3.21
CA GLY A 261 -21.06 -3.69 -2.78
C GLY A 261 -20.02 -4.32 -3.69
N ARG A 262 -19.52 -3.56 -4.67
CA ARG A 262 -18.15 -3.77 -5.12
C ARG A 262 -17.24 -3.42 -3.93
N GLY A 263 -16.41 -4.35 -3.47
CA GLY A 263 -15.26 -3.94 -2.66
C GLY A 263 -14.40 -3.01 -3.50
N SER A 264 -13.67 -2.10 -2.88
CA SER A 264 -12.54 -1.47 -3.56
C SER A 264 -11.73 -2.59 -4.24
N VAL A 265 -11.34 -2.39 -5.50
CA VAL A 265 -10.41 -3.30 -6.17
C VAL A 265 -9.11 -3.20 -5.37
N GLY A 266 -8.96 -4.10 -4.40
CA GLY A 266 -7.72 -4.21 -3.66
C GLY A 266 -6.65 -4.51 -4.69
N SER A 267 -5.67 -3.61 -4.79
CA SER A 267 -4.47 -3.70 -5.65
C SER A 267 -3.60 -4.93 -5.35
N TRP A 268 -4.06 -5.80 -4.46
CA TRP A 268 -3.35 -6.98 -4.00
C TRP A 268 -4.34 -8.14 -3.77
N GLY A 269 -4.09 -9.29 -4.42
CA GLY A 269 -4.57 -10.62 -4.02
C GLY A 269 -6.09 -10.87 -3.87
N SER A 270 -6.96 -9.93 -4.26
CA SER A 270 -8.39 -9.98 -3.95
C SER A 270 -9.31 -10.28 -5.14
N GLY A 271 -8.71 -10.49 -6.33
CA GLY A 271 -9.44 -10.90 -7.52
C GLY A 271 -10.00 -12.32 -7.41
N ASP A 272 -10.98 -12.64 -8.26
CA ASP A 272 -11.48 -14.01 -8.38
C ASP A 272 -10.33 -14.96 -8.75
N GLY A 273 -10.20 -16.06 -7.99
CA GLY A 273 -9.15 -17.06 -8.18
C GLY A 273 -7.76 -16.69 -7.65
N ALA A 274 -7.59 -15.52 -7.01
CA ALA A 274 -6.31 -15.14 -6.42
C ALA A 274 -5.90 -16.11 -5.30
N THR A 275 -4.61 -16.42 -5.22
CA THR A 275 -4.03 -17.33 -4.21
C THR A 275 -2.91 -16.60 -3.48
N PHE A 276 -2.86 -16.72 -2.16
CA PHE A 276 -1.86 -16.06 -1.32
C PHE A 276 -1.56 -16.88 -0.06
N GLU A 277 -0.35 -16.72 0.48
CA GLU A 277 0.06 -17.33 1.74
C GLU A 277 -0.09 -16.32 2.87
N TYR A 278 -0.72 -16.71 3.97
CA TYR A 278 -0.85 -15.89 5.17
C TYR A 278 -0.62 -16.75 6.41
N ARG A 279 0.37 -16.36 7.22
CA ARG A 279 0.78 -17.08 8.44
C ARG A 279 1.03 -18.58 8.18
N GLY A 280 1.70 -18.92 7.08
CA GLY A 280 2.04 -20.30 6.72
C GLY A 280 0.90 -21.13 6.14
N THR A 281 -0.29 -20.55 5.94
CA THR A 281 -1.42 -21.23 5.29
C THR A 281 -1.72 -20.58 3.95
N VAL A 282 -1.93 -21.38 2.91
CA VAL A 282 -2.32 -20.88 1.59
C VAL A 282 -3.84 -20.81 1.47
N TYR A 283 -4.31 -19.67 0.98
CA TYR A 283 -5.73 -19.39 0.75
C TYR A 283 -5.98 -19.08 -0.72
N ARG A 284 -7.18 -19.41 -1.19
CA ARG A 284 -7.71 -19.01 -2.50
C ARG A 284 -9.01 -18.24 -2.34
N THR A 285 -9.18 -17.16 -3.09
CA THR A 285 -10.41 -16.36 -3.13
C THR A 285 -11.29 -16.77 -4.31
N ARG A 286 -12.61 -16.65 -4.14
CA ARG A 286 -13.59 -16.70 -5.23
C ARG A 286 -14.70 -15.68 -5.03
N GLU A 287 -15.19 -15.11 -6.12
CA GLU A 287 -16.41 -14.30 -6.15
C GLU A 287 -17.56 -15.14 -6.71
N VAL A 288 -18.68 -15.19 -5.99
CA VAL A 288 -19.85 -16.00 -6.37
C VAL A 288 -21.07 -15.11 -6.54
N GLU A 289 -21.60 -15.08 -7.76
CA GLU A 289 -22.86 -14.41 -8.09
C GLU A 289 -24.05 -15.03 -7.35
N SER A 290 -25.08 -14.25 -7.06
CA SER A 290 -26.35 -14.84 -6.62
C SER A 290 -26.96 -15.58 -7.80
N THR A 291 -26.97 -16.91 -7.80
CA THR A 291 -27.96 -17.63 -8.58
C THR A 291 -29.33 -17.20 -8.05
N ASN A 292 -30.11 -16.49 -8.87
CA ASN A 292 -31.52 -16.28 -8.57
C ASN A 292 -32.11 -17.67 -8.34
N ALA A 293 -32.59 -17.93 -7.12
CA ALA A 293 -33.57 -18.99 -6.94
C ALA A 293 -34.78 -18.55 -7.76
N THR A 294 -34.89 -19.08 -8.98
CA THR A 294 -36.13 -19.02 -9.74
C THR A 294 -37.15 -19.73 -8.86
N THR A 295 -37.99 -18.96 -8.18
CA THR A 295 -39.25 -19.44 -7.65
C THR A 295 -40.03 -19.96 -8.85
N GLY A 296 -39.91 -21.27 -9.07
CA GLY A 296 -40.82 -22.02 -9.92
C GLY A 296 -42.19 -21.93 -9.29
N THR A 297 -42.99 -20.97 -9.74
CA THR A 297 -44.44 -21.06 -9.63
C THR A 297 -44.87 -22.15 -10.60
N THR A 298 -44.96 -23.39 -10.10
CA THR A 298 -45.70 -24.46 -10.76
C THR A 298 -47.18 -24.29 -10.48
N ALA A 299 -47.94 -24.12 -11.58
CA ALA A 299 -49.37 -24.34 -11.83
C ALA A 299 -50.40 -23.65 -10.93
#